data_AF-M1CMJ3-F1
#
_entry.id   AF-M1CMJ3-F1
#
_cell.length_a   1.000
_cell.length_b   1.000
_cell.length_c   1.000
_cell.angle_alpha   90.00
_cell.angle_beta   90.00
_cell.angle_gamma   90.00
#
_symmetry.space_group_name_H-M   'P 1'
#
loop_
_entity.id
_entity.type
_entity.pdbx_description
1 polymer ?
#
loop_
_entity_poly.entity_id
_entity_poly.type
_entity_poly.pdbx_seq_one_letter_code
_entity_poly.pdbx_strand_id
1 'polypeptide(L)' 'MADLEEEMIEGLTQVPWERIDVSFHESRQRYVAHNTIQVKTYWLNSDGADVIEHMIDNFLL' A
#
# COMPACT_ATOMS: atom_id res chain seq x y z
N MET A 1 -25.88 7.65 -8.99
CA MET A 1 -24.56 6.99 -8.94
C MET A 1 -24.15 7.11 -7.50
N ALA A 2 -24.75 6.28 -6.63
CA ALA A 2 -24.18 6.07 -5.31
C ALA A 2 -22.76 5.54 -5.58
N ASP A 3 -21.83 6.23 -4.95
CA ASP A 3 -20.44 6.37 -5.37
C ASP A 3 -19.75 5.01 -5.23
N LEU A 4 -19.06 4.52 -6.26
CA LEU A 4 -18.25 3.29 -6.11
C LEU A 4 -17.34 3.39 -4.88
N GLU A 5 -16.90 4.60 -4.55
CA GLU A 5 -16.18 4.92 -3.33
C GLU A 5 -16.96 4.58 -2.05
N GLU A 6 -18.26 4.92 -1.97
CA GLU A 6 -19.10 4.65 -0.79
C GLU A 6 -19.32 3.15 -0.59
N GLU A 7 -19.61 2.41 -1.66
CA GLU A 7 -19.75 0.94 -1.61
C GLU A 7 -18.43 0.25 -1.22
N MET A 8 -17.29 0.76 -1.72
CA MET A 8 -15.96 0.27 -1.32
C MET A 8 -15.68 0.56 0.16
N ILE A 9 -16.00 1.76 0.66
CA ILE A 9 -15.80 2.11 2.08
C ILE A 9 -16.67 1.23 2.98
N GLU A 10 -17.94 1.01 2.62
CA GLU A 10 -18.83 0.12 3.36
C GLU A 10 -18.30 -1.32 3.38
N GLY A 11 -17.85 -1.85 2.25
CA GLY A 11 -17.24 -3.18 2.19
C GLY A 11 -15.97 -3.31 3.04
N LEU A 12 -15.06 -2.34 2.94
CA LEU A 12 -13.78 -2.33 3.66
C LEU A 12 -13.94 -2.14 5.18
N THR A 13 -15.03 -1.52 5.64
CA THR A 13 -15.30 -1.39 7.08
C THR A 13 -15.83 -2.66 7.72
N GLN A 14 -16.31 -3.64 6.94
CA GLN A 14 -16.79 -4.94 7.45
C GLN A 14 -15.67 -5.98 7.61
N VAL A 15 -14.46 -5.72 7.10
CA VAL A 15 -13.31 -6.64 7.21
C VAL A 15 -12.38 -6.23 8.35
N PRO A 16 -11.74 -7.19 9.05
CA PRO A 16 -10.76 -6.88 10.08
C PRO A 16 -9.51 -6.22 9.46
N TRP A 17 -8.98 -5.22 10.14
CA TRP A 17 -7.77 -4.51 9.72
C TRP A 17 -6.56 -5.03 10.50
N GLU A 18 -5.50 -5.37 9.78
CA GLU A 18 -4.18 -5.65 10.35
C GLU A 18 -3.28 -4.43 10.15
N ARG A 19 -2.61 -4.01 11.23
CA ARG A 19 -1.59 -2.96 11.13
C ARG A 19 -0.28 -3.60 10.71
N ILE A 20 0.25 -3.15 9.58
CA ILE A 20 1.57 -3.53 9.08
C ILE A 20 2.50 -2.32 9.19
N ASP A 21 3.59 -2.45 9.95
CA ASP A 21 4.61 -1.42 10.05
C ASP A 21 5.67 -1.62 8.95
N VAL A 22 5.88 -0.59 8.13
CA VAL A 22 6.88 -0.57 7.05
C VAL A 22 7.91 0.52 7.30
N SER A 23 9.19 0.22 7.08
CA SER A 23 10.29 1.17 7.26
C SER A 23 10.95 1.51 5.93
N PHE A 24 11.02 2.80 5.61
CA PHE A 24 11.74 3.32 4.44
C PHE A 24 13.12 3.89 4.81
N HIS A 25 13.70 3.52 5.96
CA HIS A 25 14.95 4.12 6.42
C HIS A 25 16.10 3.96 5.41
N GLU A 26 16.19 2.80 4.75
CA GLU A 26 17.20 2.49 3.73
C GLU A 26 16.83 3.01 2.33
N SER A 27 15.60 3.49 2.14
CA SER A 27 15.16 4.06 0.86
C SER A 27 15.95 5.32 0.52
N ARG A 28 16.29 5.46 -0.77
CA ARG A 28 16.82 6.71 -1.32
C ARG A 28 15.79 7.84 -1.25
N GLN A 29 14.52 7.49 -1.14
CA GLN A 29 13.36 8.37 -1.08
C GLN A 29 12.73 8.45 0.32
N ARG A 30 13.48 8.11 1.39
CA ARG A 30 12.98 8.08 2.78
C ARG A 30 12.17 9.32 3.22
N TYR A 31 12.49 10.50 2.71
CA TYR A 31 11.79 11.75 3.05
C TYR A 31 10.49 11.98 2.28
N VAL A 32 10.22 11.19 1.25
CA VAL A 32 9.01 11.19 0.41
C VAL A 32 8.41 9.79 0.29
N ALA A 33 8.58 8.97 1.33
CA ALA A 33 8.16 7.56 1.39
C ALA A 33 6.69 7.33 0.98
N HIS A 34 5.81 8.28 1.29
CA HIS A 34 4.40 8.22 0.89
C HIS A 34 4.19 8.16 -0.63
N ASN A 35 5.09 8.79 -1.40
CA ASN A 35 5.04 8.71 -2.86
C ASN A 35 5.53 7.34 -3.37
N THR A 36 6.34 6.65 -2.59
CA THR A 36 6.95 5.38 -2.98
C THR A 36 5.99 4.22 -2.84
N ILE A 37 5.12 4.22 -1.80
CA ILE A 37 4.07 3.20 -1.58
C ILE A 37 3.18 3.01 -2.81
N GLN A 38 2.76 4.10 -3.44
CA GLN A 38 2.00 4.05 -4.69
C GLN A 38 3.00 3.95 -5.84
N VAL A 39 3.33 2.74 -6.28
CA VAL A 39 4.26 2.47 -7.41
C VAL A 39 3.64 2.98 -8.72
N LYS A 40 3.63 4.29 -8.93
CA LYS A 40 3.07 4.94 -10.14
C LYS A 40 4.05 4.88 -11.31
N THR A 41 5.35 4.84 -11.01
CA THR A 41 6.39 4.93 -12.01
C THR A 41 7.60 4.14 -11.53
N TYR A 42 7.81 2.95 -12.08
CA TYR A 42 8.79 1.99 -11.56
C TYR A 42 10.21 2.55 -11.38
N TRP A 43 10.71 3.35 -12.33
CA TRP A 43 12.06 3.93 -12.25
C TRP A 43 12.24 4.97 -11.13
N LEU A 44 11.14 5.53 -10.62
CA LEU A 44 11.15 6.54 -9.55
C LEU A 44 10.64 5.97 -8.23
N ASN A 45 9.63 5.09 -8.24
CA ASN A 45 8.88 4.68 -7.07
C ASN A 45 9.05 3.18 -6.77
N SER A 46 10.22 2.62 -7.11
CA SER A 46 10.49 1.18 -6.99
C SER A 46 10.40 0.67 -5.55
N ASP A 47 10.73 1.49 -4.55
CA ASP A 47 10.83 1.03 -3.16
C ASP A 47 9.45 0.70 -2.53
N GLY A 48 8.34 1.02 -3.21
CA GLY A 48 7.01 0.52 -2.82
C GLY A 48 6.68 -0.86 -3.35
N ALA A 49 7.45 -1.42 -4.29
CA ALA A 49 7.22 -2.76 -4.82
C ALA A 49 7.32 -3.81 -3.72
N ASP A 50 8.30 -3.69 -2.83
CA ASP A 50 8.50 -4.58 -1.68
C ASP A 50 7.30 -4.57 -0.72
N VAL A 51 6.59 -3.44 -0.61
CA VAL A 51 5.35 -3.34 0.19
C VAL A 51 4.21 -4.15 -0.47
N ILE A 52 4.09 -4.08 -1.80
CA ILE A 52 3.09 -4.86 -2.54
C ILE A 52 3.39 -6.35 -2.47
N GLU A 53 4.66 -6.74 -2.60
CA GLU A 53 5.09 -8.13 -2.47
C GLU A 53 4.78 -8.68 -1.06
N HIS A 54 5.10 -7.93 0.00
CA HIS A 54 4.73 -8.31 1.36
C HIS A 54 3.23 -8.50 1.55
N MET A 55 2.39 -7.64 0.96
CA MET A 55 0.94 -7.81 1.00
C MET A 55 0.50 -9.08 0.28
N ILE A 56 1.05 -9.38 -0.90
CA ILE A 56 0.76 -10.61 -1.66
C ILE A 56 1.12 -11.84 -0.83
N ASP A 57 2.31 -11.87 -0.24
CA ASP A 57 2.76 -12.98 0.62
C ASP A 57 1.82 -13.18 1.81
N ASN A 58 1.35 -12.09 2.44
CA ASN A 58 0.37 -12.17 3.53
C ASN A 58 -1.00 -12.70 3.08
N PHE A 59 -1.44 -12.42 1.85
CA PHE A 59 -2.72 -12.92 1.33
C PHE A 59 -2.67 -14.35 0.79
N LEU A 60 -1.48 -14.88 0.50
CA LEU A 60 -1.26 -16.25 0.01
C LEU A 60 -1.05 -17.27 1.15
N LEU A 61 -0.98 -16.82 2.40
CA LEU A 61 -0.92 -17.63 3.63
C LEU A 61 -2.31 -17.89 4.21
#